data_AF-A0A6N8CV21-F1
#
_entry.id   AF-A0A6N8CV21-F1
#
_cell.length_a   1.000
_cell.length_b   1.000
_cell.length_c   1.000
_cell.angle_alpha   90.00
_cell.angle_beta   90.00
_cell.angle_gamma   90.00
#
_symmetry.space_group_name_H-M   'P 1'
#
loop_
_entity.id
_entity.type
_entity.pdbx_description
1 polymer ?
#
loop_
_entity_poly.entity_id
_entity_poly.type
_entity_poly.pdbx_seq_one_letter_code
_entity_poly.pdbx_strand_id
1 'polypeptide(L)'
;MGEQIITEQDIINAICLFQANKKDVRPEAVEAELMYDDEYGFSAETYVNGRKMVLIESNLIEAIRYWLDTEMGVDPYSTGLELVLDDEQGIIAYMK
;
A
#
# COMPACT_ATOMS: atom_id res chain seq x y z
N MET A 1 -6.40 16.81 16.71
CA MET A 1 -6.27 16.44 15.29
C MET A 1 -6.54 14.95 15.24
N GLY A 2 -7.58 14.53 14.53
CA GLY A 2 -7.90 13.09 14.44
C GLY A 2 -6.82 12.43 13.59
N GLU A 3 -6.23 11.35 14.11
CA GLU A 3 -5.39 10.47 13.30
C GLU A 3 -6.24 9.95 12.15
N GLN A 4 -5.77 10.19 10.92
CA GLN A 4 -6.48 9.72 9.74
C GLN A 4 -5.88 8.36 9.37
N ILE A 5 -6.73 7.33 9.44
CA ILE A 5 -6.39 5.93 9.20
C ILE A 5 -6.59 5.63 7.72
N ILE A 6 -5.61 4.95 7.11
CA ILE A 6 -5.71 4.34 5.79
C ILE A 6 -5.96 2.85 6.02
N THR A 7 -7.08 2.35 5.50
CA THR A 7 -7.54 0.98 5.74
C THR A 7 -6.72 -0.03 4.94
N GLU A 8 -6.78 -1.31 5.33
CA GLU A 8 -6.11 -2.40 4.60
C GLU A 8 -6.49 -2.41 3.11
N GLN A 9 -7.78 -2.24 2.80
CA GLN A 9 -8.26 -2.22 1.43
C GLN A 9 -7.73 -1.02 0.64
N ASP A 10 -7.59 0.15 1.27
CA ASP A 10 -6.99 1.32 0.62
C ASP A 10 -5.51 1.12 0.34
N ILE A 11 -4.78 0.44 1.24
CA ILE A 11 -3.38 0.06 1.02
C ILE A 11 -3.28 -0.91 -0.17
N ILE A 12 -4.14 -1.93 -0.23
CA ILE A 12 -4.20 -2.87 -1.35
C ILE A 12 -4.48 -2.13 -2.67
N ASN A 13 -5.47 -1.22 -2.67
CA ASN A 13 -5.80 -0.42 -3.85
C ASN A 13 -4.63 0.46 -4.29
N ALA A 14 -3.94 1.09 -3.34
CA ALA A 14 -2.76 1.89 -3.60
C ALA A 14 -1.63 1.06 -4.25
N ILE A 15 -1.40 -0.16 -3.76
CA ILE A 15 -0.42 -1.09 -4.35
C ILE A 15 -0.81 -1.48 -5.77
N CYS A 16 -2.07 -1.85 -6.00
CA CYS A 16 -2.55 -2.22 -7.34
C CYS A 16 -2.40 -1.05 -8.32
N LEU A 17 -2.78 0.16 -7.91
CA LEU A 17 -2.65 1.37 -8.72
C LEU A 17 -1.18 1.67 -9.05
N PHE A 18 -0.30 1.64 -8.05
CA PHE A 18 1.13 1.92 -8.21
C PHE A 18 1.82 0.90 -9.13
N GLN A 19 1.56 -0.39 -8.93
CA GLN A 19 2.13 -1.45 -9.75
C GLN A 19 1.57 -1.42 -11.18
N ALA A 20 0.28 -1.12 -11.35
CA ALA A 20 -0.33 -0.97 -12.66
C ALA A 20 0.31 0.18 -13.45
N ASN A 21 0.52 1.33 -12.80
CA ASN A 21 1.22 2.47 -13.41
C ASN A 21 2.62 2.09 -13.88
N LYS A 22 3.41 1.41 -13.04
CA LYS A 22 4.79 0.98 -13.37
C LYS A 22 4.86 -0.05 -14.49
N LYS A 23 3.78 -0.79 -14.74
CA LYS A 23 3.72 -1.86 -15.72
C LYS A 23 2.90 -1.50 -16.96
N ASP A 24 2.38 -0.28 -17.03
CA ASP A 24 1.50 0.20 -18.11
C ASP A 24 0.33 -0.76 -18.35
N VAL A 25 -0.33 -1.17 -17.26
CA VAL A 25 -1.55 -1.99 -17.27
C VAL A 25 -2.65 -1.30 -16.47
N ARG A 26 -3.86 -1.86 -16.48
CA ARG A 26 -4.95 -1.37 -15.64
C ARG A 26 -4.84 -1.94 -14.22
N PRO A 27 -5.27 -1.23 -13.16
CA PRO A 27 -5.23 -1.71 -11.78
C PRO A 27 -5.90 -3.07 -11.58
N GLU A 28 -6.98 -3.38 -12.30
CA GLU A 28 -7.71 -4.65 -12.19
C GLU A 28 -6.93 -5.85 -12.77
N ALA A 29 -5.81 -5.60 -13.45
CA ALA A 29 -4.88 -6.64 -13.90
C ALA A 29 -3.79 -6.94 -12.85
N VAL A 30 -3.83 -6.29 -11.69
CA VAL A 30 -2.93 -6.49 -10.55
C VAL A 30 -3.71 -7.13 -9.41
N GLU A 31 -3.23 -8.27 -8.95
CA GLU A 31 -3.66 -8.85 -7.67
C GLU A 31 -2.59 -8.52 -6.64
N ALA A 32 -3.01 -8.17 -5.42
CA ALA A 32 -2.11 -7.87 -4.32
C ALA A 32 -2.63 -8.51 -3.02
N GLU A 33 -1.71 -9.05 -2.23
CA GLU A 33 -1.97 -9.62 -0.91
C GLU A 33 -0.96 -9.04 0.08
N LEU A 34 -1.46 -8.46 1.17
CA LEU A 34 -0.61 -7.92 2.23
C LEU A 34 -0.15 -9.05 3.14
N MET A 35 1.07 -8.95 3.63
CA MET A 35 1.67 -9.92 4.53
C MET A 35 2.39 -9.20 5.67
N TYR A 36 2.38 -9.82 6.84
CA TYR A 36 3.20 -9.42 7.98
C TYR A 36 3.88 -10.66 8.55
N ASP A 37 5.14 -10.50 8.92
CA ASP A 37 5.95 -11.52 9.59
C ASP A 37 6.82 -10.85 10.66
N ASP A 38 6.99 -11.50 11.81
CA ASP A 38 7.74 -10.91 12.93
C ASP A 38 9.25 -10.72 12.65
N GLU A 39 9.83 -11.47 11.70
CA GLU A 39 11.23 -11.34 11.30
C GLU A 39 11.40 -10.34 10.15
N TYR A 40 10.46 -10.31 9.20
CA TYR A 40 10.59 -9.55 7.96
C TYR A 40 9.72 -8.27 7.88
N GLY A 41 8.80 -8.08 8.82
CA GLY A 41 7.91 -6.92 8.88
C GLY A 41 6.81 -6.93 7.81
N PHE A 42 6.34 -5.74 7.44
CA PHE A 42 5.28 -5.58 6.45
C PHE A 42 5.79 -5.80 5.03
N SER A 43 5.04 -6.57 4.24
CA SER A 43 5.32 -6.83 2.84
C SER A 43 4.03 -7.02 2.05
N ALA A 44 4.14 -7.13 0.73
CA ALA A 44 3.05 -7.57 -0.12
C ALA A 44 3.54 -8.50 -1.21
N GLU A 45 2.67 -9.41 -1.61
CA GLU A 45 2.81 -10.19 -2.82
C GLU A 45 1.93 -9.59 -3.92
N THR A 46 2.47 -9.43 -5.12
CA THR A 46 1.69 -8.93 -6.27
C THR A 46 1.82 -9.86 -7.46
N TYR A 47 0.73 -10.05 -8.19
CA TYR A 47 0.70 -10.78 -9.44
C TYR A 47 0.23 -9.87 -10.58
N VAL A 48 1.05 -9.78 -11.62
CA VAL A 48 0.73 -9.03 -12.84
C VAL A 48 1.13 -9.86 -14.05
N ASN A 49 0.19 -10.13 -14.96
CA ASN A 49 0.44 -10.93 -16.18
C ASN A 49 1.14 -12.28 -15.89
N GLY A 50 0.70 -12.97 -14.83
CA GLY A 50 1.27 -14.27 -14.40
C GLY A 50 2.67 -14.18 -13.78
N ARG A 51 3.16 -12.98 -13.45
CA ARG A 51 4.43 -12.77 -12.75
C ARG A 51 4.19 -12.33 -11.31
N LYS A 52 4.72 -13.11 -10.38
CA LYS A 52 4.76 -12.81 -8.94
C LYS A 52 5.91 -11.84 -8.63
N MET A 53 5.68 -10.88 -7.75
CA MET A 53 6.70 -10.00 -7.17
C MET A 53 6.40 -9.78 -5.69
N VAL A 54 7.44 -9.87 -4.86
CA VAL A 54 7.37 -9.51 -3.44
C VAL A 54 7.83 -8.06 -3.28
N LEU A 55 7.04 -7.28 -2.55
CA LEU A 55 7.26 -5.89 -2.19
C LEU A 55 7.58 -5.81 -0.70
N ILE A 56 8.56 -5.00 -0.34
CA ILE A 56 8.91 -4.74 1.07
C ILE A 56 8.19 -3.49 1.58
N GLU A 57 8.24 -3.24 2.88
CA GLU A 57 7.57 -2.11 3.53
C GLU A 57 7.79 -0.76 2.82
N SER A 58 9.01 -0.45 2.39
CA SER A 58 9.30 0.80 1.69
C SER A 58 8.54 0.94 0.36
N ASN A 59 8.24 -0.17 -0.33
CA ASN A 59 7.40 -0.15 -1.52
C ASN A 59 5.92 0.07 -1.18
N LEU A 60 5.44 -0.44 -0.04
CA LEU A 60 4.08 -0.18 0.45
C LEU A 60 3.90 1.32 0.73
N ILE A 61 4.85 1.91 1.45
CA ILE A 61 4.85 3.35 1.76
C ILE A 61 4.89 4.19 0.47
N GLU A 62 5.70 3.80 -0.51
CA GLU A 62 5.76 4.48 -1.81
C GLU A 62 4.43 4.38 -2.56
N ALA A 63 3.76 3.21 -2.54
CA ALA A 63 2.47 3.02 -3.16
C ALA A 63 1.37 3.89 -2.50
N ILE A 64 1.35 3.95 -1.16
CA ILE A 64 0.41 4.82 -0.42
C ILE A 64 0.65 6.28 -0.78
N ARG A 65 1.91 6.73 -0.82
CA ARG A 65 2.26 8.10 -1.24
C ARG A 65 1.80 8.41 -2.65
N TYR A 66 2.00 7.47 -3.57
CA TYR A 66 1.53 7.62 -4.95
C TYR A 66 0.00 7.79 -4.99
N TRP A 67 -0.74 6.99 -4.23
CA TRP A 67 -2.19 7.11 -4.12
C TRP A 67 -2.65 8.44 -3.50
N LEU A 68 -1.97 8.91 -2.44
CA LEU A 68 -2.26 10.21 -1.82
C LEU A 68 -2.10 11.36 -2.81
N ASP A 69 -1.03 11.35 -3.61
CA ASP A 69 -0.75 12.38 -4.62
C ASP A 69 -1.76 12.34 -5.78
N THR A 70 -2.03 11.14 -6.30
CA THR A 70 -2.75 10.97 -7.57
C THR A 70 -4.27 10.91 -7.42
N GLU A 71 -4.78 10.26 -6.38
CA GLU A 71 -6.22 10.04 -6.20
C GLU A 71 -6.81 10.97 -5.14
N MET A 72 -6.03 11.33 -4.12
CA MET A 72 -6.52 12.14 -2.99
C MET A 72 -6.15 13.63 -3.11
N GLY A 73 -5.18 13.99 -3.96
CA GLY A 73 -4.68 15.36 -4.09
C GLY A 73 -4.04 15.90 -2.81
N VAL A 74 -3.50 15.00 -1.98
CA VAL A 74 -2.82 15.31 -0.72
C VAL A 74 -1.32 15.28 -0.96
N ASP A 75 -0.58 16.28 -0.45
CA ASP A 75 0.89 16.25 -0.50
C ASP A 75 1.40 15.01 0.28
N PRO A 76 2.00 14.02 -0.41
CA PRO A 76 2.35 12.73 0.19
C PRO A 76 3.53 12.81 1.17
N TYR A 77 4.19 13.96 1.26
CA TYR A 77 5.30 14.21 2.19
C TYR A 77 4.93 15.19 3.31
N SER A 78 3.69 15.69 3.31
CA SER A 78 3.20 16.60 4.36
C SER A 78 2.93 15.90 5.70
N THR A 79 2.87 14.57 5.72
CA THR A 79 2.60 13.73 6.90
C THR A 79 3.49 12.48 6.89
N GLY A 80 3.82 11.96 8.08
CA GLY A 80 4.46 10.66 8.24
C GLY A 80 3.47 9.53 8.01
N LEU A 81 3.94 8.39 7.51
CA LEU A 81 3.17 7.15 7.40
C LEU A 81 3.79 6.08 8.27
N GLU A 82 2.98 5.40 9.06
CA GLU A 82 3.39 4.25 9.87
C GLU A 82 2.42 3.10 9.63
N LEU A 83 2.95 1.95 9.20
CA LEU A 83 2.18 0.72 9.08
C LEU A 83 2.08 0.02 10.43
N VAL A 84 0.89 -0.49 10.75
CA VAL A 84 0.60 -1.18 12.00
C VAL A 84 -0.25 -2.41 11.69
N LEU A 85 0.02 -3.51 12.38
CA LEU A 85 -0.87 -4.66 12.40
C LEU A 85 -1.91 -4.45 13.51
N ASP A 86 -3.16 -4.30 13.11
CA ASP A 86 -4.32 -4.15 13.99
C ASP A 86 -5.08 -5.48 14.12
N ASP A 87 -5.49 -5.82 15.34
CA ASP A 87 -6.10 -7.13 15.64
C ASP A 87 -7.47 -7.33 14.96
N GLU A 88 -8.20 -6.25 14.64
CA GLU A 88 -9.55 -6.32 14.04
C GLU A 88 -9.55 -5.94 12.56
N GLN A 89 -8.70 -5.00 12.17
CA GLN A 89 -8.69 -4.41 10.82
C GLN A 89 -7.57 -4.95 9.93
N GLY A 90 -6.66 -5.77 10.49
CA GLY A 90 -5.49 -6.26 9.78
C GLY A 90 -4.45 -5.14 9.58
N ILE A 91 -3.84 -5.05 8.40
CA ILE A 91 -2.74 -4.11 8.18
C ILE A 91 -3.30 -2.73 7.83
N ILE A 92 -3.05 -1.73 8.67
CA ILE A 92 -3.49 -0.34 8.47
C ILE A 92 -2.30 0.62 8.46
N ALA A 93 -2.51 1.85 7.98
CA ALA A 93 -1.52 2.92 8.08
C ALA A 93 -2.07 4.16 8.80
N TYR A 94 -1.30 4.71 9.72
CA TYR A 94 -1.60 6.00 10.36
C TYR A 94 -0.87 7.13 9.64
N MET A 95 -1.60 8.22 9.38
CA MET A 95 -1.02 9.52 8.99
C MET A 95 -0.72 10.34 10.26
N LYS A 96 0.55 10.71 10.46
CA LYS A 96 1.08 11.42 11.64
C LYS A 96 1.62 12.81 11.32
#